data_AF-A0A7J8FPS1-F1
#
_entry.id   AF-A0A7J8FPS1-F1
#
_cell.length_a   1.000
_cell.length_b   1.000
_cell.length_c   1.000
_cell.angle_alpha   90.00
_cell.angle_beta   90.00
_cell.angle_gamma   90.00
#
_symmetry.space_group_name_H-M   'P 1'
#
loop_
_entity.id
_entity.type
_entity.pdbx_description
1 polymer ?
#
loop_
_entity_poly.entity_id
_entity_poly.type
_entity_poly.pdbx_seq_one_letter_code
_entity_poly.pdbx_strand_id
1 'polypeptide(L)'
;MGAAAKLAFAVFLISCSSGAILGRSETQECIFYNANWERDKTNRTGVESCYGDKDKRRHCFATWKNISGSIEIVKQGCWLDDINCYDR
;
A
#
# COMPACT_ATOMS: atom_id res chain seq x y z
N MET A 1 -33.49 -10.68 30.45
CA MET A 1 -32.04 -10.77 30.20
C MET A 1 -31.30 -10.04 31.29
N GLY A 2 -30.59 -10.75 32.17
CA GLY A 2 -29.94 -10.20 33.36
C GLY A 2 -28.82 -9.20 33.02
N ALA A 3 -28.51 -8.32 33.97
CA ALA A 3 -27.49 -7.27 33.81
C ALA A 3 -26.12 -7.83 33.36
N ALA A 4 -25.75 -9.02 33.86
CA ALA A 4 -24.52 -9.72 33.47
C ALA A 4 -24.47 -10.10 31.98
N ALA A 5 -25.60 -10.54 31.41
CA ALA A 5 -25.68 -10.89 29.99
C ALA A 5 -25.55 -9.65 29.09
N LYS A 6 -26.06 -8.49 29.53
CA LYS A 6 -25.92 -7.22 28.81
C LYS A 6 -24.47 -6.71 28.84
N LEU A 7 -23.79 -6.85 29.97
CA LEU A 7 -22.37 -6.49 30.14
C LEU A 7 -21.46 -7.36 29.27
N ALA A 8 -21.67 -8.68 29.27
CA ALA A 8 -20.90 -9.59 28.44
C ALA A 8 -21.07 -9.30 26.93
N PHE A 9 -22.29 -8.99 26.50
CA PHE A 9 -22.57 -8.62 25.11
C PHE A 9 -21.93 -7.28 24.72
N ALA A 10 -21.94 -6.29 25.61
CA ALA A 10 -21.29 -5.00 25.39
C ALA A 10 -19.76 -5.13 25.27
N VAL A 11 -19.13 -5.92 26.14
CA VAL A 11 -17.67 -6.17 26.09
C VAL A 11 -17.28 -6.92 24.82
N PHE A 12 -18.09 -7.91 24.40
CA PHE A 12 -17.84 -8.64 23.16
C PHE A 12 -17.92 -7.75 21.92
N LEU A 13 -18.92 -6.86 21.85
CA LEU A 13 -19.04 -5.90 20.75
C LEU A 13 -17.86 -4.92 20.70
N ILE A 14 -17.44 -4.37 21.85
CA ILE A 14 -16.29 -3.45 21.91
C ILE A 14 -15.00 -4.17 21.47
N SER A 15 -14.77 -5.40 21.95
CA SER A 15 -13.57 -6.18 21.62
C SER A 15 -13.54 -6.63 20.15
N CYS A 16 -14.70 -6.88 19.54
CA CYS A 16 -14.79 -7.39 18.16
C CYS A 16 -14.82 -6.26 17.11
N SER A 17 -15.14 -5.03 17.51
CA SER A 17 -15.09 -3.84 16.63
C SER A 17 -13.72 -3.20 16.51
N SER A 18 -12.77 -3.48 17.43
CA SER A 18 -11.40 -2.95 17.34
C SER A 18 -10.50 -3.73 16.36
N GLY A 19 -10.95 -4.90 15.89
CA GLY A 19 -10.20 -5.76 14.95
C GLY A 19 -10.64 -5.65 13.49
N ALA A 20 -11.64 -4.82 13.19
CA ALA A 20 -12.13 -4.61 11.84
C ALA A 20 -11.98 -3.13 11.46
N ILE A 21 -11.42 -2.88 10.28
CA ILE A 21 -11.46 -1.61 9.55
C ILE A 21 -10.36 -0.58 9.91
N LEU A 22 -9.13 -0.86 9.49
CA LEU A 22 -8.27 0.14 8.83
C LEU A 22 -7.33 -0.52 7.82
N GLY A 23 -7.80 -1.61 7.20
CA GLY A 23 -7.08 -2.32 6.13
C GLY A 23 -7.55 -1.96 4.73
N ARG A 24 -8.04 -0.73 4.49
CA ARG A 24 -8.62 -0.37 3.18
C ARG A 24 -8.45 1.11 2.82
N SER A 25 -7.41 1.37 2.04
CA SER A 25 -7.27 2.47 1.08
C SER A 25 -7.32 3.89 1.65
N GLU A 26 -6.43 4.22 2.59
CA GLU A 26 -5.82 5.56 2.52
C GLU A 26 -5.04 5.62 1.21
N THR A 27 -5.20 6.70 0.44
CA THR A 27 -4.42 6.99 -0.77
C THR A 27 -2.97 6.60 -0.56
N GLN A 28 -2.53 5.49 -1.16
CA GLN A 28 -1.15 5.05 -1.02
C GLN A 28 -0.29 5.95 -1.89
N GLU A 29 0.65 6.63 -1.26
CA GLU A 29 1.68 7.39 -1.95
C GLU A 29 2.93 6.53 -2.10
N CYS A 30 3.51 6.51 -3.29
CA CYS A 30 4.75 5.81 -3.58
C CYS A 30 5.84 6.79 -3.99
N ILE A 31 7.10 6.45 -3.68
CA ILE A 31 8.25 7.14 -4.22
C ILE A 31 8.24 6.95 -5.75
N PHE A 32 8.28 8.05 -6.49
CA PHE A 32 8.38 8.04 -7.93
C PHE A 32 9.82 8.32 -8.36
N TYR A 33 10.34 7.46 -9.22
CA TYR A 33 11.62 7.67 -9.88
C TYR A 33 11.56 7.13 -11.31
N ASN A 34 12.12 7.87 -12.27
CA ASN A 34 12.30 7.40 -13.63
C ASN A 34 13.69 7.79 -14.15
N ALA A 35 14.57 6.80 -14.33
CA ALA A 35 15.90 7.02 -14.91
C ALA A 35 15.83 7.60 -16.33
N ASN A 36 14.74 7.32 -17.06
CA ASN A 36 14.57 7.66 -18.46
C ASN A 36 13.53 8.79 -18.67
N TRP A 37 13.42 9.68 -17.68
CA TRP A 37 12.40 10.74 -17.62
C TRP A 37 12.40 11.69 -18.82
N GLU A 38 13.56 12.03 -19.39
CA GLU A 38 13.64 12.94 -20.55
C GLU A 38 12.95 12.35 -21.78
N ARG A 39 13.23 11.07 -22.07
CA ARG A 39 12.63 10.35 -23.20
C ARG A 39 11.16 10.03 -22.92
N ASP A 40 10.82 9.65 -21.69
CA ASP A 40 9.45 9.33 -21.29
C ASP A 40 8.59 10.58 -21.03
N LYS A 41 9.19 11.78 -21.08
CA LYS A 41 8.56 13.08 -20.77
C LYS A 41 7.85 13.09 -19.41
N THR A 42 8.45 12.46 -18.41
CA THR A 42 7.96 12.46 -17.03
C THR A 42 8.84 13.34 -16.15
N ASN A 43 8.46 13.55 -14.90
CA ASN A 43 9.42 14.02 -13.90
C ASN A 43 10.52 12.97 -13.68
N ARG A 44 11.68 13.38 -13.17
CA ARG A 44 12.74 12.45 -12.78
C ARG A 44 12.42 11.78 -11.45
N THR A 45 11.93 12.56 -10.50
CA THR A 45 11.66 12.16 -9.13
C THR A 45 10.34 12.77 -8.66
N GLY A 46 9.73 12.18 -7.64
CA GLY A 46 8.57 12.77 -6.99
C GLY A 46 7.88 11.79 -6.05
N VAL A 47 6.64 12.11 -5.73
CA VAL A 47 5.71 11.22 -5.03
C VAL A 47 4.53 11.00 -5.96
N GLU A 48 4.15 9.73 -6.14
CA GLU A 48 3.02 9.33 -6.98
C GLU A 48 1.88 8.87 -6.08
N SER A 49 0.73 9.55 -6.17
CA SER A 49 -0.49 9.12 -5.51
C SER A 49 -1.13 7.97 -6.30
N CYS A 50 -1.20 6.79 -5.70
CA CYS A 50 -1.73 5.59 -6.34
C CYS A 50 -3.25 5.55 -6.26
N TYR A 51 -3.92 5.95 -7.34
CA TYR A 51 -5.38 5.84 -7.44
C TYR A 51 -5.80 4.38 -7.63
N GLY A 52 -6.71 3.89 -6.80
CA GLY A 52 -7.23 2.52 -6.84
C GLY A 52 -8.74 2.47 -6.69
N ASP A 53 -9.33 1.40 -7.22
CA ASP A 53 -10.72 1.06 -6.91
C ASP A 53 -10.82 0.65 -5.44
N LYS A 54 -11.94 0.94 -4.78
CA LYS A 54 -12.16 0.61 -3.35
C LYS A 54 -11.88 -0.86 -3.02
N ASP A 55 -11.95 -1.75 -4.01
CA ASP A 55 -11.80 -3.20 -3.83
C ASP A 55 -10.48 -3.78 -4.33
N LYS A 56 -9.59 -2.95 -4.87
CA LYS A 56 -8.28 -3.38 -5.37
C LYS A 56 -7.17 -2.83 -4.49
N ARG A 57 -6.22 -3.69 -4.13
CA ARG A 57 -5.01 -3.24 -3.43
C ARG A 57 -4.10 -2.46 -4.39
N ARG A 58 -3.28 -1.59 -3.81
CA ARG A 58 -2.18 -0.92 -4.50
C ARG A 58 -0.89 -1.28 -3.79
N HIS A 59 0.19 -1.27 -4.56
CA HIS A 59 1.52 -1.56 -4.05
C HIS A 59 2.49 -0.50 -4.58
N CYS A 60 3.65 -0.38 -3.96
CA CYS A 60 4.78 0.34 -4.52
C CYS A 60 5.75 -0.65 -5.12
N PHE A 61 6.39 -0.29 -6.23
CA PHE A 61 7.47 -1.08 -6.81
C PHE A 61 8.78 -0.30 -6.84
N ALA A 62 9.88 -1.04 -6.87
CA ALA A 62 11.19 -0.52 -7.20
C ALA A 62 11.88 -1.50 -8.16
N THR A 63 12.56 -0.97 -9.18
CA THR A 63 13.42 -1.73 -10.07
C THR A 63 14.76 -1.02 -10.20
N TRP A 64 15.83 -1.80 -10.15
CA TRP A 64 17.20 -1.32 -10.14
C TRP A 64 18.12 -2.31 -10.86
N LYS A 65 19.28 -1.83 -11.29
CA LYS A 65 20.40 -2.66 -11.70
C LYS A 65 21.37 -2.78 -10.54
N ASN A 66 22.04 -3.92 -10.46
CA ASN A 66 23.16 -4.14 -9.55
C ASN A 66 24.40 -4.43 -10.38
N ILE A 67 25.31 -3.46 -10.45
CA ILE A 67 26.57 -3.55 -11.18
C ILE A 67 27.69 -3.70 -10.15
N SER A 68 28.09 -4.94 -9.89
CA SER A 68 29.18 -5.27 -8.97
C SER A 68 29.01 -4.68 -7.56
N GLY A 69 27.78 -4.63 -7.06
CA GLY A 69 27.44 -4.06 -5.75
C GLY A 69 27.00 -2.60 -5.80
N SER A 70 27.19 -1.91 -6.93
CA SER A 70 26.63 -0.56 -7.14
C SER A 70 25.18 -0.66 -7.61
N ILE A 71 24.28 0.03 -6.90
CA ILE A 71 22.85 0.04 -7.20
C ILE A 71 22.51 1.25 -8.07
N GLU A 72 21.95 0.99 -9.24
CA GLU A 72 21.41 2.03 -10.14
C GLU A 72 19.90 1.87 -10.23
N ILE A 73 19.14 2.80 -9.63
CA ILE A 73 17.67 2.79 -9.70
C ILE A 73 17.24 3.03 -11.15
N VAL A 74 16.31 2.20 -11.63
CA VAL A 74 15.74 2.31 -12.97
C VAL A 74 14.36 2.97 -12.90
N LYS A 75 13.43 2.44 -12.09
CA LYS A 75 12.10 3.01 -11.86
C LYS A 75 11.59 2.72 -10.45
N GLN A 76 10.76 3.63 -9.93
CA GLN A 76 9.93 3.44 -8.73
C GLN A 76 8.58 4.09 -8.97
N GLY A 77 7.52 3.56 -8.35
CA GLY A 77 6.18 4.14 -8.44
C GLY A 77 5.07 3.20 -7.99
N CYS A 78 3.86 3.51 -8.43
CA CYS A 78 2.66 2.74 -8.16
C CYS A 78 2.62 1.43 -8.94
N TRP A 79 2.14 0.38 -8.29
CA TRP A 79 1.91 -0.94 -8.86
C TRP A 79 0.46 -1.35 -8.63
N LEU A 80 -0.12 -1.99 -9.64
CA LEU A 80 -1.48 -2.50 -9.59
C LEU A 80 -1.57 -3.71 -8.64
N ASP A 81 -2.79 -4.10 -8.31
CA ASP A 81 -3.06 -5.25 -7.43
C ASP A 81 -2.41 -6.53 -7.98
N ASP A 82 -1.42 -7.06 -7.25
CA ASP A 82 -0.63 -8.21 -7.66
C ASP A 82 -0.39 -9.15 -6.47
N ILE A 83 -0.83 -10.40 -6.60
CA ILE A 83 -0.75 -11.43 -5.54
C ILE A 83 0.68 -11.73 -5.09
N ASN A 84 1.68 -11.43 -5.92
CA ASN A 84 3.09 -11.61 -5.57
C ASN A 84 3.58 -10.56 -4.55
N CYS A 85 2.87 -9.44 -4.43
CA CYS A 85 3.19 -8.35 -3.51
C CYS A 85 2.48 -8.48 -2.16
N TYR A 86 1.76 -9.57 -1.92
CA TYR A 86 1.01 -9.77 -0.69
C TYR A 86 1.94 -10.37 0.36
N ASP A 87 1.91 -9.83 1.58
CA ASP A 87 2.65 -10.36 2.72
C ASP A 87 2.27 -11.84 2.92
N ARG A 88 3.28 -12.73 2.91
CA ARG A 88 3.16 -14.17 3.09
C ARG A 88 3.73 -14.59 4.44
#